data_AF-A0A6L3MUA0-F1
#
_entry.id   AF-A0A6L3MUA0-F1
#
_cell.length_a   1.000
_cell.length_b   1.000
_cell.length_c   1.000
_cell.angle_alpha   90.00
_cell.angle_beta   90.00
_cell.angle_gamma   90.00
#
_symmetry.space_group_name_H-M   'P 1'
#
loop_
_entity.id
_entity.type
_entity.pdbx_description
1 polymer ?
#
loop_
_entity_poly.entity_id
_entity_poly.type
_entity_poly.pdbx_seq_one_letter_code
_entity_poly.pdbx_strand_id
1 'polypeptide(L)'
;MTTPVTVGVIANPASGRDIRRLTTHASVFPTAEKANMVVRLLAGLGAMGVERVLTLRDKTGISTLLMRALDTHRAVAPHERWPAVEFVDLPISDSVADTHAGAAYMRRMEVALIVVLGGDGTHRAVAAHCGATPLVALSTGTNNAFPEYREATVAGVAAGLAATGVVPAEVAFARN
;
A
#
# COMPACT_ATOMS: atom_id res chain seq x y z
N MET A 1 22.60 5.52 -14.90
CA MET A 1 22.11 5.09 -13.57
C MET A 1 20.71 4.57 -13.78
N THR A 2 20.44 3.29 -13.52
CA THR A 2 19.10 2.74 -13.58
C THR A 2 18.29 3.31 -12.42
N THR A 3 17.08 3.80 -12.68
CA THR A 3 16.16 4.26 -11.63
C THR A 3 15.78 3.04 -10.78
N PRO A 4 15.85 3.12 -9.43
CA PRO A 4 15.51 1.98 -8.58
C PRO A 4 14.04 1.59 -8.74
N VAL A 5 13.75 0.29 -8.73
CA VAL A 5 12.35 -0.17 -8.81
C VAL A 5 11.60 0.32 -7.58
N THR A 6 10.64 1.22 -7.82
CA THR A 6 9.92 1.96 -6.78
C THR A 6 8.44 1.62 -6.80
N VAL A 7 7.89 1.26 -5.64
CA VAL A 7 6.46 0.96 -5.44
C VAL A 7 5.82 1.98 -4.50
N GLY A 8 4.63 2.44 -4.83
CA GLY A 8 3.81 3.25 -3.93
C GLY A 8 2.98 2.38 -2.98
N VAL A 9 2.84 2.77 -1.72
CA VAL A 9 1.94 2.13 -0.76
C VAL A 9 1.09 3.19 -0.07
N ILE A 10 -0.23 3.11 -0.21
CA ILE A 10 -1.18 4.02 0.43
C ILE A 10 -2.03 3.21 1.40
N ALA A 11 -1.83 3.41 2.70
CA ALA A 11 -2.68 2.85 3.74
C ALA A 11 -3.55 3.95 4.36
N ASN A 12 -4.85 3.92 4.10
CA ASN A 12 -5.75 4.95 4.64
C ASN A 12 -6.11 4.67 6.11
N PRO A 13 -5.72 5.53 7.05
CA PRO A 13 -5.99 5.35 8.48
C PRO A 13 -7.48 5.36 8.85
N ALA A 14 -8.30 6.11 8.10
CA ALA A 14 -9.73 6.27 8.36
C ALA A 14 -10.58 5.09 7.85
N SER A 15 -10.02 4.24 6.98
CA SER A 15 -10.75 3.10 6.40
C SER A 15 -11.00 1.98 7.42
N GLY A 16 -12.04 1.17 7.20
CA GLY A 16 -12.34 -0.01 8.03
C GLY A 16 -12.83 0.30 9.45
N ARG A 17 -13.26 1.53 9.72
CA ARG A 17 -13.85 1.96 10.99
C ARG A 17 -15.38 2.02 10.96
N ASP A 18 -15.99 2.06 9.78
CA ASP A 18 -17.44 2.08 9.63
C ASP A 18 -18.00 0.65 9.69
N ILE A 19 -18.70 0.35 10.77
CA ILE A 19 -19.35 -0.95 11.04
C ILE A 19 -20.86 -0.94 10.73
N ARG A 20 -21.39 0.17 10.19
CA ARG A 20 -22.82 0.29 9.90
C ARG A 20 -23.18 -0.55 8.69
N ARG A 21 -23.53 -1.83 8.92
CA ARG A 21 -24.10 -2.74 7.92
C ARG A 21 -25.48 -3.23 8.37
N LEU A 22 -26.44 -3.24 7.45
CA LEU A 22 -27.83 -3.67 7.72
C LEU A 22 -28.03 -5.19 7.65
N THR A 23 -27.16 -5.93 6.93
CA THR A 23 -27.43 -7.35 6.57
C THR A 23 -26.25 -8.31 6.72
N THR A 24 -25.05 -7.85 7.10
CA THR A 24 -23.85 -8.72 7.19
C THR A 24 -22.96 -8.33 8.36
N HIS A 25 -22.21 -9.29 8.92
CA HIS A 25 -21.18 -9.02 9.94
C HIS A 25 -20.15 -7.99 9.45
N ALA A 26 -19.97 -6.91 10.22
CA ALA A 26 -18.93 -5.91 10.00
C ALA A 26 -17.83 -6.10 11.05
N SER A 27 -16.57 -6.15 10.60
CA SER A 27 -15.40 -6.16 11.48
C SER A 27 -14.64 -4.85 11.33
N VAL A 28 -14.10 -4.34 12.43
CA VAL A 28 -13.20 -3.18 12.43
C VAL A 28 -11.82 -3.65 12.00
N PHE A 29 -11.15 -2.91 11.11
CA PHE A 29 -9.72 -3.12 10.81
C PHE A 29 -8.87 -2.20 11.68
N PRO A 30 -8.23 -2.71 12.76
CA PRO A 30 -7.45 -1.87 13.65
C PRO A 30 -6.25 -1.24 12.93
N THR A 31 -5.79 -0.09 13.42
CA THR A 31 -4.56 0.56 12.93
C THR A 31 -3.36 -0.40 12.93
N ALA A 32 -3.23 -1.22 13.99
CA ALA A 32 -2.17 -2.21 14.11
C ALA A 32 -2.23 -3.28 13.01
N GLU A 33 -3.44 -3.74 12.65
CA GLU A 33 -3.58 -4.73 11.57
C GLU A 33 -3.18 -4.14 10.22
N LYS A 34 -3.57 -2.90 9.93
CA LYS A 34 -3.12 -2.21 8.70
C LYS A 34 -1.61 -2.06 8.66
N ALA A 35 -0.98 -1.67 9.78
CA ALA A 35 0.48 -1.58 9.86
C ALA A 35 1.15 -2.96 9.64
N ASN A 36 0.63 -4.02 10.25
CA ASN A 36 1.14 -5.39 10.07
C ASN A 36 0.95 -5.89 8.63
N MET A 37 -0.13 -5.51 7.96
CA MET A 37 -0.30 -5.77 6.52
C MET A 37 0.77 -5.07 5.69
N VAL A 38 1.05 -3.78 5.97
CA VAL A 38 2.14 -3.07 5.26
C VAL A 38 3.49 -3.73 5.54
N VAL A 39 3.79 -4.13 6.77
CA VAL A 39 5.04 -4.85 7.10
C VAL A 39 5.19 -6.14 6.29
N ARG A 40 4.16 -6.97 6.24
CA ARG A 40 4.14 -8.20 5.42
C ARG A 40 4.28 -7.92 3.92
N LEU A 41 3.64 -6.85 3.46
CA LEU A 41 3.77 -6.36 2.08
C LEU A 41 5.23 -6.00 1.76
N LEU A 42 5.93 -5.29 2.66
CA LEU A 42 7.34 -4.92 2.48
C LEU A 42 8.24 -6.15 2.35
N ALA A 43 8.00 -7.19 3.16
CA ALA A 43 8.75 -8.45 3.06
C ALA A 43 8.59 -9.11 1.69
N GLY A 44 7.35 -9.19 1.18
CA GLY A 44 7.07 -9.73 -0.16
C GLY A 44 7.70 -8.90 -1.29
N LEU A 45 7.60 -7.57 -1.21
CA LEU A 45 8.21 -6.66 -2.19
C LEU A 45 9.74 -6.78 -2.21
N GLY A 46 10.36 -6.77 -1.03
CA GLY A 46 11.82 -6.85 -0.88
C GLY A 46 12.39 -8.18 -1.35
N ALA A 47 11.68 -9.29 -1.08
CA ALA A 47 12.04 -10.61 -1.59
C ALA A 47 12.09 -10.68 -3.12
N MET A 48 11.26 -9.89 -3.81
CA MET A 48 11.19 -9.83 -5.27
C MET A 48 12.10 -8.77 -5.90
N GLY A 49 12.91 -8.07 -5.10
CA GLY A 49 13.89 -7.10 -5.61
C GLY A 49 13.37 -5.66 -5.77
N VAL A 50 12.24 -5.31 -5.15
CA VAL A 50 11.83 -3.91 -5.05
C VAL A 50 12.80 -3.18 -4.12
N GLU A 51 13.36 -2.07 -4.60
CA GLU A 51 14.43 -1.36 -3.91
C GLU A 51 13.91 -0.22 -3.04
N ARG A 52 12.80 0.42 -3.44
CA ARG A 52 12.24 1.58 -2.75
C ARG A 52 10.73 1.49 -2.64
N VAL A 53 10.21 1.92 -1.49
CA VAL A 53 8.78 2.09 -1.26
C VAL A 53 8.49 3.52 -0.84
N LEU A 54 7.56 4.19 -1.54
CA LEU A 54 7.01 5.48 -1.12
C LEU A 54 5.73 5.22 -0.33
N THR A 55 5.58 5.84 0.84
CA THR A 55 4.37 5.72 1.67
C THR A 55 4.00 7.04 2.33
N LEU A 56 2.80 7.13 2.88
CA LEU A 56 2.27 8.34 3.51
C LEU A 56 2.45 8.30 5.03
N ARG A 57 2.57 9.49 5.64
CA ARG A 57 2.45 9.65 7.09
C ARG A 57 0.98 9.80 7.49
N ASP A 58 0.67 9.43 8.72
CA ASP A 58 -0.64 9.64 9.31
C ASP A 58 -0.55 10.03 10.79
N LYS A 59 -1.62 10.64 11.32
CA LYS A 59 -1.71 10.98 12.75
C LYS A 59 -2.32 9.87 13.61
N THR A 60 -2.80 8.78 13.01
CA THR A 60 -3.50 7.71 13.73
C THR A 60 -2.59 6.56 14.17
N GLY A 61 -1.33 6.56 13.72
CA GLY A 61 -0.27 5.70 14.18
C GLY A 61 0.18 4.60 13.22
N ILE A 62 -0.34 4.51 11.98
CA ILE A 62 0.16 3.51 11.01
C ILE A 62 1.64 3.76 10.72
N SER A 63 2.03 5.00 10.40
CA SER A 63 3.41 5.37 10.13
C SER A 63 4.31 5.17 11.34
N THR A 64 3.82 5.43 12.56
CA THR A 64 4.57 5.20 13.80
C THR A 64 4.85 3.72 14.02
N LEU A 65 3.85 2.85 13.84
CA LEU A 65 4.02 1.41 13.95
C LEU A 65 4.93 0.87 12.86
N LEU A 66 4.83 1.40 11.64
CA LEU A 66 5.68 1.00 10.52
C LEU A 66 7.15 1.39 10.76
N MET A 67 7.43 2.59 11.26
CA MET A 67 8.80 3.00 11.64
C MET A 67 9.39 2.06 12.70
N ARG A 68 8.63 1.72 13.74
CA ARG A 68 9.09 0.76 14.77
C ARG A 68 9.37 -0.63 14.20
N ALA A 69 8.54 -1.10 13.26
CA ALA A 69 8.75 -2.38 12.61
C ALA A 69 10.01 -2.37 11.73
N LEU A 70 10.27 -1.27 11.01
CA LEU A 70 11.49 -1.08 10.23
C LEU A 70 12.74 -1.09 11.11
N ASP A 71 12.72 -0.39 12.25
CA ASP A 71 13.83 -0.37 13.20
C ASP A 71 14.09 -1.75 13.79
N THR A 72 13.01 -2.46 14.16
CA THR A 72 13.09 -3.83 14.68
C THR A 72 13.66 -4.79 13.64
N HIS A 73 13.20 -4.70 12.40
CA HIS A 73 13.69 -5.54 11.30
C HIS A 73 15.20 -5.37 11.07
N ARG A 74 15.66 -4.11 11.04
CA ARG A 74 17.09 -3.78 10.91
C ARG A 74 17.94 -4.36 12.05
N ALA A 75 17.38 -4.45 13.25
CA ALA A 75 18.09 -5.00 14.42
C ALA A 75 18.10 -6.53 14.46
N VAL A 76 16.98 -7.17 14.08
CA VAL A 76 16.77 -8.62 14.29
C VAL A 76 17.08 -9.45 13.05
N ALA A 77 16.89 -8.92 11.84
CA ALA A 77 17.05 -9.63 10.58
C ALA A 77 17.76 -8.78 9.50
N PRO A 78 18.98 -8.26 9.78
CA PRO A 78 19.67 -7.33 8.87
C PRO A 78 20.04 -7.94 7.51
N HIS A 79 20.00 -9.26 7.37
CA HIS A 79 20.30 -9.97 6.12
C HIS A 79 19.08 -10.12 5.20
N GLU A 80 17.87 -9.94 5.72
CA GLU A 80 16.66 -9.93 4.90
C GLU A 80 16.58 -8.61 4.13
N ARG A 81 16.31 -8.68 2.83
CA ARG A 81 16.17 -7.48 2.00
C ARG A 81 14.77 -6.93 2.13
N TRP A 82 14.66 -5.78 2.78
CA TRP A 82 13.47 -4.92 2.71
C TRP A 82 13.77 -3.70 1.84
N PRO A 83 12.76 -3.17 1.12
CA PRO A 83 12.93 -1.94 0.36
C PRO A 83 13.22 -0.76 1.30
N ALA A 84 13.95 0.24 0.79
CA ALA A 84 14.09 1.52 1.47
C ALA A 84 12.72 2.22 1.52
N VAL A 85 12.14 2.31 2.72
CA VAL A 85 10.84 2.96 2.93
C VAL A 85 11.04 4.45 3.14
N GLU A 86 10.40 5.23 2.29
CA GLU A 86 10.36 6.69 2.35
C GLU A 86 8.96 7.18 2.66
N PHE A 87 8.85 7.92 3.76
CA PHE A 87 7.64 8.65 4.09
C PHE A 87 7.66 10.00 3.36
N VAL A 88 6.77 10.16 2.38
CA VAL A 88 6.72 11.38 1.57
C VAL A 88 6.39 12.60 2.43
N ASP A 89 7.04 13.71 2.14
CA ASP A 89 6.81 14.97 2.84
C ASP A 89 5.64 15.73 2.19
N LEU A 90 4.43 15.42 2.65
CA LEU A 90 3.19 16.06 2.24
C LEU A 90 2.45 16.60 3.48
N PRO A 91 1.80 17.77 3.39
CA PRO A 91 0.94 18.26 4.47
C PRO A 91 -0.17 17.24 4.81
N ILE A 92 -0.43 17.05 6.11
CA ILE A 92 -1.46 16.12 6.60
C ILE A 92 -2.69 16.91 7.04
N SER A 93 -3.79 16.74 6.30
CA SER A 93 -5.08 17.38 6.57
C SER A 93 -6.10 16.50 7.31
N ASP A 94 -5.79 15.22 7.52
CA ASP A 94 -6.71 14.19 8.03
C ASP A 94 -8.00 14.08 7.20
N SER A 95 -7.86 14.23 5.88
CA SER A 95 -8.98 14.19 4.94
C SER A 95 -8.66 13.34 3.70
N VAL A 96 -9.65 13.14 2.83
CA VAL A 96 -9.45 12.45 1.54
C VAL A 96 -8.38 13.14 0.67
N ALA A 97 -8.15 14.45 0.89
CA ALA A 97 -7.11 15.20 0.20
C ALA A 97 -5.71 14.59 0.40
N ASP A 98 -5.43 13.97 1.56
CA ASP A 98 -4.14 13.32 1.82
C ASP A 98 -3.94 12.11 0.91
N THR A 99 -5.00 11.34 0.66
CA THR A 99 -4.98 10.22 -0.29
C THR A 99 -4.81 10.70 -1.73
N HIS A 100 -5.49 11.78 -2.11
CA HIS A 100 -5.35 12.39 -3.43
C HIS A 100 -3.94 12.92 -3.67
N ALA A 101 -3.39 13.67 -2.71
CA ALA A 101 -2.04 14.22 -2.77
C ALA A 101 -1.00 13.12 -2.86
N GLY A 102 -1.14 12.05 -2.05
CA GLY A 102 -0.27 10.88 -2.08
C GLY A 102 -0.28 10.16 -3.44
N ALA A 103 -1.47 9.86 -3.97
CA ALA A 103 -1.59 9.20 -5.27
C ALA A 103 -1.03 10.06 -6.41
N ALA A 104 -1.33 11.37 -6.41
CA ALA A 104 -0.78 12.31 -7.38
C ALA A 104 0.74 12.43 -7.27
N TYR A 105 1.30 12.40 -6.05
CA TYR A 105 2.74 12.39 -5.81
C TYR A 105 3.39 11.13 -6.37
N MET A 106 2.85 9.95 -6.05
CA MET A 106 3.37 8.67 -6.55
C MET A 106 3.33 8.58 -8.08
N ARG A 107 2.27 9.10 -8.71
CA ARG A 107 2.19 9.24 -10.18
C ARG A 107 3.32 10.12 -10.72
N ARG A 108 3.56 11.29 -10.12
CA ARG A 108 4.66 12.19 -10.55
C ARG A 108 6.04 11.58 -10.35
N MET A 109 6.19 10.71 -9.36
CA MET A 109 7.42 9.95 -9.11
C MET A 109 7.55 8.69 -9.98
N GLU A 110 6.60 8.46 -10.90
CA GLU A 110 6.60 7.35 -11.85
C GLU A 110 6.82 5.98 -11.18
N VAL A 111 6.17 5.76 -10.02
CA VAL A 111 6.23 4.44 -9.37
C VAL A 111 5.65 3.37 -10.29
N ALA A 112 6.20 2.15 -10.21
CA ALA A 112 5.81 1.05 -11.09
C ALA A 112 4.34 0.63 -10.87
N LEU A 113 3.87 0.69 -9.62
CA LEU A 113 2.48 0.46 -9.22
C LEU A 113 2.22 1.06 -7.84
N ILE A 114 0.94 1.15 -7.46
CA ILE A 114 0.50 1.58 -6.13
C ILE A 114 -0.30 0.47 -5.46
N VAL A 115 0.16 -0.02 -4.30
CA VAL A 115 -0.61 -0.89 -3.42
C VAL A 115 -1.50 -0.03 -2.53
N VAL A 116 -2.81 -0.30 -2.52
CA VAL A 116 -3.80 0.49 -1.78
C VAL A 116 -4.42 -0.37 -0.70
N LEU A 117 -4.21 0.00 0.56
CA LEU A 117 -4.87 -0.59 1.72
C LEU A 117 -6.04 0.31 2.14
N GLY A 118 -7.27 -0.14 1.87
CA GLY A 118 -8.44 0.68 2.19
C GLY A 118 -9.79 0.06 1.84
N GLY A 119 -10.83 0.89 1.98
CA GLY A 119 -12.19 0.56 1.53
C GLY A 119 -12.45 1.01 0.08
N ASP A 120 -13.64 0.75 -0.47
CA ASP A 120 -14.05 1.24 -1.81
C ASP A 120 -13.82 2.76 -1.99
N GLY A 121 -14.07 3.55 -0.94
CA GLY A 121 -13.81 5.00 -0.96
C GLY A 121 -12.33 5.36 -1.12
N THR A 122 -11.43 4.62 -0.47
CA THR A 122 -9.98 4.81 -0.62
C THR A 122 -9.53 4.44 -2.03
N HIS A 123 -9.97 3.29 -2.53
CA HIS A 123 -9.64 2.83 -3.88
C HIS A 123 -10.09 3.83 -4.93
N ARG A 124 -11.33 4.34 -4.82
CA ARG A 124 -11.84 5.40 -5.69
C ARG A 124 -10.98 6.68 -5.61
N ALA A 125 -10.59 7.09 -4.41
CA ALA A 125 -9.80 8.29 -4.21
C ALA A 125 -8.40 8.20 -4.85
N VAL A 126 -7.77 7.02 -4.79
CA VAL A 126 -6.49 6.73 -5.46
C VAL A 126 -6.67 6.65 -6.97
N ALA A 127 -7.67 5.89 -7.44
CA ALA A 127 -7.95 5.69 -8.87
C ALA A 127 -8.18 7.02 -9.61
N ALA A 128 -8.82 8.00 -8.95
CA ALA A 128 -9.04 9.33 -9.51
C ALA A 128 -7.74 10.13 -9.76
N HIS A 129 -6.63 9.76 -9.12
CA HIS A 129 -5.39 10.55 -9.12
C HIS A 129 -4.13 9.76 -9.55
N CYS A 130 -4.21 8.43 -9.69
CA CYS A 130 -3.07 7.59 -10.10
C CYS A 130 -2.78 7.64 -11.62
N GLY A 131 -3.69 8.16 -12.45
CA GLY A 131 -3.53 8.18 -13.89
C GLY A 131 -3.44 6.76 -14.46
N ALA A 132 -2.37 6.47 -15.21
CA ALA A 132 -2.13 5.14 -15.78
C ALA A 132 -1.34 4.20 -14.86
N THR A 133 -0.93 4.65 -13.67
CA THR A 133 -0.17 3.83 -12.72
C THR A 133 -1.04 2.65 -12.24
N PRO A 134 -0.59 1.39 -12.41
CA PRO A 134 -1.33 0.20 -11.98
C PRO A 134 -1.61 0.19 -10.48
N LEU A 135 -2.74 -0.41 -10.08
CA LEU A 135 -3.15 -0.53 -8.69
C LEU A 135 -3.19 -1.98 -8.23
N VAL A 136 -2.72 -2.23 -7.02
CA VAL A 136 -2.94 -3.50 -6.29
C VAL A 136 -3.87 -3.19 -5.12
N ALA A 137 -5.10 -3.70 -5.20
CA ALA A 137 -6.13 -3.43 -4.19
C ALA A 137 -6.04 -4.44 -3.03
N LEU A 138 -5.89 -3.92 -1.81
CA LEU A 138 -5.95 -4.67 -0.56
C LEU A 138 -7.12 -4.14 0.29
N SER A 139 -8.17 -4.95 0.36
CA SER A 139 -9.38 -4.65 1.13
C SER A 139 -9.09 -4.61 2.64
N THR A 140 -9.37 -3.46 3.26
CA THR A 140 -9.36 -3.30 4.72
C THR A 140 -10.66 -2.68 5.24
N GLY A 141 -11.72 -2.70 4.43
CA GLY A 141 -13.00 -2.06 4.74
C GLY A 141 -14.20 -2.82 4.20
N THR A 142 -15.34 -2.14 4.13
CA THR A 142 -16.54 -2.67 3.48
C THR A 142 -16.42 -2.55 1.97
N ASN A 143 -16.05 -3.64 1.30
CA ASN A 143 -15.77 -3.59 -0.13
C ASN A 143 -16.82 -4.38 -0.91
N ASN A 144 -17.72 -3.65 -1.57
CA ASN A 144 -18.65 -4.21 -2.53
C ASN A 144 -18.02 -4.30 -3.92
N ALA A 145 -17.07 -3.40 -4.23
CA ALA A 145 -16.38 -3.37 -5.51
C ALA A 145 -15.03 -4.11 -5.50
N PHE A 146 -14.36 -4.19 -4.35
CA PHE A 146 -13.08 -4.91 -4.18
C PHE A 146 -13.19 -6.01 -3.09
N PRO A 147 -14.05 -7.03 -3.26
CA PRO A 147 -14.52 -7.89 -2.17
C PRO A 147 -13.51 -8.93 -1.68
N GLU A 148 -12.42 -9.16 -2.40
CA GLU A 148 -11.47 -10.20 -2.06
C GLU A 148 -10.50 -9.76 -0.95
N TYR A 149 -10.54 -10.49 0.17
CA TYR A 149 -9.47 -10.45 1.15
C TYR A 149 -8.26 -11.20 0.61
N ARG A 150 -7.15 -10.49 0.47
CA ARG A 150 -5.87 -11.06 0.04
C ARG A 150 -4.85 -10.93 1.15
N GLU A 151 -4.03 -11.97 1.30
CA GLU A 151 -2.91 -11.95 2.23
C GLU A 151 -1.84 -10.97 1.73
N ALA A 152 -1.34 -10.10 2.62
CA ALA A 152 -0.51 -8.96 2.24
C ALA A 152 0.88 -9.34 1.72
N THR A 153 1.46 -10.44 2.22
CA THR A 153 2.74 -11.00 1.74
C THR A 153 2.59 -11.51 0.32
N VAL A 154 1.50 -12.26 0.04
CA VAL A 154 1.21 -12.77 -1.30
C VAL A 154 1.00 -11.63 -2.28
N ALA A 155 0.26 -10.58 -1.88
CA ALA A 155 0.11 -9.38 -2.67
C ALA A 155 1.45 -8.66 -2.89
N GLY A 156 2.34 -8.64 -1.90
CA GLY A 156 3.68 -8.08 -2.02
C GLY A 156 4.57 -8.82 -3.01
N VAL A 157 4.51 -10.16 -3.00
CA VAL A 157 5.22 -11.00 -3.99
C VAL A 157 4.68 -10.74 -5.40
N ALA A 158 3.36 -10.76 -5.59
CA ALA A 158 2.75 -10.51 -6.90
C ALA A 158 3.08 -9.09 -7.42
N ALA A 159 2.95 -8.09 -6.55
CA ALA A 159 3.32 -6.71 -6.86
C ALA A 159 4.80 -6.57 -7.18
N GLY A 160 5.67 -7.24 -6.43
CA GLY A 160 7.11 -7.24 -6.67
C GLY A 160 7.48 -7.83 -8.03
N LEU A 161 6.94 -9.00 -8.36
CA LEU A 161 7.14 -9.66 -9.65
C LEU A 161 6.68 -8.80 -10.84
N ALA A 162 5.55 -8.09 -10.68
CA ALA A 162 5.04 -7.17 -11.68
C ALA A 162 5.92 -5.91 -11.80
N ALA A 163 6.33 -5.32 -10.67
CA ALA A 163 7.11 -4.08 -10.63
C ALA A 163 8.53 -4.26 -11.16
N THR A 164 9.15 -5.42 -10.94
CA THR A 164 10.50 -5.74 -11.44
C THR A 164 10.49 -6.32 -12.86
N GLY A 165 9.30 -6.54 -13.46
CA GLY A 165 9.16 -7.08 -14.81
C GLY A 165 9.52 -8.56 -14.94
N VAL A 166 9.68 -9.29 -13.83
CA VAL A 166 9.88 -10.75 -13.84
C VAL A 166 8.67 -11.45 -14.44
N VAL A 167 7.47 -10.94 -14.17
CA VAL A 167 6.25 -11.34 -14.89
C VAL A 167 5.99 -10.33 -16.00
N PRO A 168 5.81 -10.76 -17.27
CA PRO A 168 5.51 -9.88 -18.39
C PRO A 168 4.27 -9.03 -18.16
N ALA A 169 4.27 -7.80 -18.67
CA ALA A 169 3.22 -6.81 -18.41
C ALA A 169 1.82 -7.29 -18.86
N GLU A 170 1.75 -8.05 -19.96
CA GLU A 170 0.54 -8.65 -20.50
C GLU A 170 -0.09 -9.73 -19.60
N VAL A 171 0.68 -10.29 -18.67
CA VAL A 171 0.21 -11.24 -17.65
C VAL A 171 0.01 -10.53 -16.31
N ALA A 172 0.92 -9.61 -15.97
CA ALA A 172 0.94 -8.92 -14.68
C ALA A 172 -0.21 -7.91 -14.52
N PHE A 173 -0.64 -7.26 -15.60
CA PHE A 173 -1.60 -6.16 -15.55
C PHE A 173 -2.82 -6.43 -16.44
N ALA A 174 -4.00 -6.12 -15.89
CA ALA A 174 -5.26 -6.11 -16.62
C ALA A 174 -5.86 -4.70 -16.57
N ARG A 175 -6.52 -4.29 -17.66
CA ARG A 175 -7.36 -3.09 -17.64
C ARG A 175 -8.72 -3.45 -17.02
N ASN A 176 -9.19 -2.60 -16.10
CA ASN A 176 -10.55 -2.66 -15.56
C ASN A 176 -11.57 -2.19 -16.59
#